data_AF-A0A7W9YBX3-F1
#
_entry.id   AF-A0A7W9YBX3-F1
#
_cell.length_a   1.000
_cell.length_b   1.000
_cell.length_c   1.000
_cell.angle_alpha   90.00
_cell.angle_beta   90.00
_cell.angle_gamma   90.00
#
_symmetry.space_group_name_H-M   'P 1'
#
loop_
_entity.id
_entity.type
_entity.pdbx_description
1 polymer ?
#
loop_
_entity_poly.entity_id
_entity_poly.type
_entity_poly.pdbx_seq_one_letter_code
_entity_poly.pdbx_strand_id
1 'polypeptide(L)'
;MPSALLPQVCNSVSGARDAATRKRKSAKAVKGDVLAKMLAACASDSLRDLRDRAILMVAFASGGRRRGEIAGLRREQLTVETPIAVEVGPPLTSLAIHLGRTKTSGTDHDEVVYLTGRPVEALNEWMTNDGIETGSVFRKVDRWGNVSKRMLDPKSVNDIVKQRAALAGLDSCEFSARGLRSGYLTEAASRGIPLPEAMEQSRHRSVQQASSYYNSATRRSGRAARLL
;
A
#
# COMPACT_ATOMS: atom_id res chain seq x y z
N MET A 1 -12.67 -15.48 32.21
CA MET A 1 -11.68 -14.81 31.35
C MET A 1 -11.53 -15.61 30.06
N PRO A 2 -12.19 -15.25 28.95
CA PRO A 2 -12.00 -15.98 27.71
C PRO A 2 -10.61 -15.64 27.13
N SER A 3 -9.81 -16.67 26.90
CA SER A 3 -8.53 -16.59 26.21
C SER A 3 -8.78 -16.07 24.78
N ALA A 4 -8.31 -14.86 24.47
CA ALA A 4 -8.35 -14.34 23.12
C ALA A 4 -7.39 -15.16 22.26
N LEU A 5 -7.93 -16.10 21.48
CA LEU A 5 -7.20 -16.82 20.44
C LEU A 5 -6.52 -15.79 19.53
N LEU A 6 -5.19 -15.77 19.52
CA LEU A 6 -4.42 -14.99 18.56
C LEU A 6 -4.83 -15.41 17.15
N PRO A 7 -5.20 -14.48 16.24
CA PRO A 7 -5.60 -14.83 14.89
C PRO A 7 -4.49 -15.62 14.18
N GLN A 8 -4.82 -16.78 13.60
CA GLN A 8 -3.86 -17.57 12.87
C GLN A 8 -3.44 -16.84 11.58
N VAL A 9 -2.16 -16.47 11.50
CA VAL A 9 -1.57 -15.85 10.31
C VAL A 9 -1.04 -16.94 9.38
N CYS A 10 -1.48 -16.91 8.13
CA CYS A 10 -1.10 -17.86 7.10
C CYS A 10 0.37 -17.71 6.70
N ASN A 11 1.26 -18.53 7.25
CA ASN A 11 2.67 -18.58 6.85
C ASN A 11 2.81 -19.15 5.43
N SER A 12 3.66 -18.54 4.61
CA SER A 12 3.99 -19.07 3.29
C SER A 12 4.87 -20.30 3.44
N VAL A 13 4.30 -21.50 3.30
CA VAL A 13 5.06 -22.75 3.21
C VAL A 13 5.81 -22.76 1.87
N SER A 14 7.14 -22.82 1.91
CA SER A 14 7.96 -23.11 0.74
C SER A 14 8.35 -24.58 0.76
N GLY A 15 7.95 -25.33 -0.27
CA GLY A 15 8.56 -26.61 -0.63
C GLY A 15 7.63 -27.82 -0.63
N ALA A 16 7.09 -28.14 -1.80
CA ALA A 16 7.03 -29.49 -2.39
C ALA A 16 6.49 -29.33 -3.83
N ARG A 17 7.20 -29.93 -4.80
CA ARG A 17 6.82 -29.92 -6.23
C ARG A 17 5.81 -31.04 -6.44
N ASP A 18 4.53 -30.70 -6.40
CA ASP A 18 3.47 -31.51 -7.00
C ASP A 18 2.67 -30.64 -7.97
N ALA A 19 2.32 -31.22 -9.11
CA ALA A 19 1.60 -30.58 -10.22
C ALA A 19 0.12 -30.26 -9.90
N ALA A 20 -0.16 -29.80 -8.68
CA ALA A 20 -1.43 -29.23 -8.30
C ALA A 20 -1.46 -27.75 -8.72
N THR A 21 -2.53 -27.37 -9.40
CA THR A 21 -2.86 -26.03 -9.90
C THR A 21 -2.33 -24.95 -8.96
N ARG A 22 -1.30 -24.22 -9.41
CA ARG A 22 -0.56 -23.19 -8.66
C ARG A 22 -1.55 -22.19 -8.05
N LYS A 23 -1.99 -22.40 -6.80
CA LYS A 23 -2.89 -21.48 -6.09
C LYS A 23 -2.32 -20.07 -6.22
N ARG A 24 -3.11 -19.14 -6.75
CA ARG A 24 -2.67 -17.75 -6.95
C ARG A 24 -2.10 -17.23 -5.64
N LYS A 25 -0.89 -16.66 -5.69
CA LYS A 25 -0.15 -16.12 -4.52
C LYS A 25 -0.87 -14.97 -3.77
N SER A 26 -2.01 -14.52 -4.30
CA SER A 26 -3.06 -13.72 -3.65
C SER A 26 -4.38 -14.17 -4.27
N ALA A 27 -5.35 -14.60 -3.48
CA ALA A 27 -6.67 -14.96 -4.02
C ALA A 27 -7.49 -13.69 -4.30
N LYS A 28 -7.34 -12.65 -3.45
CA LYS A 28 -8.16 -11.44 -3.47
C LYS A 28 -7.35 -10.14 -3.56
N ALA A 29 -8.00 -9.12 -4.11
CA ALA A 29 -7.53 -7.74 -4.15
C ALA A 29 -7.84 -7.04 -2.82
N VAL A 30 -6.95 -6.16 -2.36
CA VAL A 30 -7.16 -5.33 -1.16
C VAL A 30 -7.84 -4.03 -1.59
N LYS A 31 -9.16 -4.01 -1.67
CA LYS A 31 -9.96 -2.84 -2.05
C LYS A 31 -10.16 -1.88 -0.86
N GLY A 32 -10.84 -0.75 -1.07
CA GLY A 32 -11.01 0.27 -0.05
C GLY A 32 -11.66 -0.24 1.25
N ASP A 33 -12.65 -1.11 1.17
CA ASP A 33 -13.34 -1.72 2.32
C ASP A 33 -12.42 -2.66 3.12
N VAL A 34 -11.67 -3.52 2.44
CA VAL A 34 -10.69 -4.42 3.04
C VAL A 34 -9.55 -3.61 3.68
N LEU A 35 -9.05 -2.59 2.97
CA LEU A 35 -8.01 -1.70 3.49
C LEU A 35 -8.50 -0.98 4.74
N ALA A 36 -9.72 -0.44 4.74
CA ALA A 36 -10.30 0.22 5.92
C ALA A 36 -10.34 -0.70 7.14
N LYS A 37 -10.71 -1.98 6.97
CA LYS A 37 -10.68 -2.98 8.06
C LYS A 37 -9.25 -3.23 8.56
N MET A 38 -8.27 -3.36 7.67
CA MET A 38 -6.86 -3.53 8.05
C MET A 38 -6.30 -2.31 8.79
N LEU A 39 -6.69 -1.10 8.38
CA LEU A 39 -6.29 0.15 9.04
C LEU A 39 -6.94 0.30 10.41
N ALA A 40 -8.21 -0.11 10.56
CA ALA A 40 -8.89 -0.14 11.86
C ALA A 40 -8.23 -1.14 12.84
N ALA A 41 -7.56 -2.18 12.32
CA ALA A 41 -6.75 -3.09 13.13
C ALA A 41 -5.38 -2.53 13.53
N CYS A 42 -5.00 -1.32 13.09
CA CYS A 42 -3.88 -0.54 13.62
C CYS A 42 -4.40 0.43 14.70
N ALA A 43 -4.95 -0.13 15.78
CA ALA A 43 -5.75 0.59 16.77
C ALA A 43 -4.96 1.15 17.96
N SER A 44 -3.68 0.80 18.11
CA SER A 44 -2.82 1.32 19.18
C SER A 44 -1.88 2.41 18.67
N ASP A 45 -1.33 3.19 19.59
CA ASP A 45 -0.27 4.16 19.32
C ASP A 45 1.13 3.52 19.40
N SER A 46 1.22 2.20 19.28
CA SER A 46 2.51 1.52 19.23
C SER A 46 3.24 1.83 17.94
N LEU A 47 4.58 1.90 17.98
CA LEU A 47 5.41 2.12 16.80
C LEU A 47 5.14 1.11 15.67
N ARG A 48 4.70 -0.12 15.99
CA ARG A 48 4.29 -1.12 15.00
C ARG A 48 3.00 -0.73 14.28
N ASP A 49 2.01 -0.25 15.01
CA ASP A 49 0.73 0.18 14.43
C ASP A 49 0.89 1.45 13.60
N LEU A 50 1.67 2.42 14.08
CA LEU A 50 2.02 3.62 13.32
C LEU A 50 2.72 3.25 11.99
N ARG A 51 3.75 2.41 12.07
CA ARG A 51 4.48 1.93 10.88
C ARG A 51 3.57 1.20 9.91
N ASP A 52 2.80 0.23 10.40
CA ASP A 52 1.99 -0.63 9.54
C ASP A 52 0.84 0.16 8.89
N ARG A 53 0.24 1.11 9.63
CA ARG A 53 -0.74 2.07 9.10
C ARG A 53 -0.13 2.90 7.96
N ALA A 54 1.05 3.50 8.20
CA ALA A 54 1.76 4.25 7.18
C ALA A 54 2.11 3.39 5.95
N ILE A 55 2.61 2.17 6.13
CA ILE A 55 2.92 1.22 5.04
C ILE A 55 1.68 0.94 4.19
N LEU A 56 0.55 0.58 4.82
CA LEU A 56 -0.68 0.24 4.12
C LEU A 56 -1.24 1.43 3.34
N MET A 57 -1.28 2.61 3.95
CA MET A 57 -1.76 3.84 3.32
C MET A 57 -0.86 4.29 2.18
N VAL A 58 0.46 4.39 2.41
CA VAL A 58 1.42 4.81 1.38
C VAL A 58 1.41 3.81 0.22
N ALA A 59 1.45 2.51 0.50
CA ALA A 59 1.45 1.48 -0.55
C ALA A 59 0.21 1.57 -1.44
N PHE A 60 -0.97 1.75 -0.85
CA PHE A 60 -2.20 1.86 -1.62
C PHE A 60 -2.30 3.19 -2.37
N ALA A 61 -2.12 4.32 -1.67
CA ALA A 61 -2.33 5.66 -2.21
C ALA A 61 -1.33 6.02 -3.32
N SER A 62 -0.08 5.55 -3.26
CA SER A 62 0.93 5.71 -4.32
C SER A 62 0.70 4.79 -5.55
N GLY A 63 -0.55 4.37 -5.78
CA GLY A 63 -0.93 3.54 -6.91
C GLY A 63 -0.66 2.06 -6.74
N GLY A 64 -0.72 1.55 -5.51
CA GLY A 64 -0.48 0.14 -5.23
C GLY A 64 0.97 -0.27 -5.47
N ARG A 65 1.90 0.42 -4.81
CA ARG A 65 3.35 0.18 -4.93
C ARG A 65 3.74 -1.25 -4.54
N ARG A 66 4.78 -1.77 -5.20
CA ARG A 66 5.30 -3.11 -4.91
C ARG A 66 5.98 -3.10 -3.54
N ARG A 67 5.94 -4.24 -2.86
CA ARG A 67 6.58 -4.43 -1.54
C ARG A 67 8.05 -3.99 -1.47
N GLY A 68 8.81 -4.16 -2.55
CA GLY A 68 10.21 -3.76 -2.64
C GLY A 68 10.38 -2.25 -2.75
N GLU A 69 9.51 -1.57 -3.49
CA GLU A 69 9.48 -0.11 -3.59
C GLU A 69 9.13 0.51 -2.22
N ILE A 70 8.17 -0.07 -1.49
CA ILE A 70 7.81 0.38 -0.14
C ILE A 70 8.93 0.14 0.85
N ALA A 71 9.47 -1.08 0.90
CA ALA A 71 10.59 -1.39 1.79
C ALA A 71 11.81 -0.52 1.51
N GLY A 72 12.07 -0.21 0.24
CA GLY A 72 13.19 0.61 -0.21
C GLY A 72 12.98 2.11 -0.18
N LEU A 73 11.80 2.60 0.23
CA LEU A 73 11.49 4.03 0.22
C LEU A 73 12.46 4.80 1.11
N ARG A 74 13.09 5.84 0.55
CA ARG A 74 14.06 6.68 1.26
C ARG A 74 13.51 8.08 1.50
N ARG A 75 13.92 8.72 2.60
CA ARG A 75 13.48 10.07 2.99
C ARG A 75 13.84 11.11 1.93
N GLU A 76 14.93 10.88 1.21
CA GLU A 76 15.43 11.72 0.12
C GLU A 76 14.60 11.63 -1.16
N GLN A 77 13.70 10.66 -1.25
CA GLN A 77 12.72 10.56 -2.33
C GLN A 77 11.44 11.37 -2.03
N LEU A 78 11.32 11.97 -0.85
CA LEU A 78 10.11 12.66 -0.41
C LEU A 78 10.31 14.18 -0.45
N THR A 79 9.47 14.85 -1.23
CA THR A 79 9.38 16.33 -1.27
C THR A 79 8.01 16.76 -0.78
N VAL A 80 7.98 17.69 0.18
CA VAL A 80 6.73 18.30 0.63
C VAL A 80 6.22 19.21 -0.49
N GLU A 81 4.95 19.03 -0.84
CA GLU A 81 4.30 19.82 -1.88
C GLU A 81 3.34 20.84 -1.26
N THR A 82 2.92 21.81 -2.07
CA THR A 82 1.92 22.79 -1.63
C THR A 82 0.62 22.07 -1.24
N PRO A 83 0.04 22.35 -0.06
CA PRO A 83 -1.24 21.78 0.32
C PRO A 83 -2.35 22.06 -0.70
N ILE A 84 -3.24 21.10 -0.90
CA ILE A 84 -4.32 21.19 -1.87
C ILE A 84 -5.56 21.75 -1.17
N ALA A 85 -6.03 22.92 -1.61
CA ALA A 85 -7.27 23.50 -1.12
C ALA A 85 -8.47 22.62 -1.49
N VAL A 86 -9.43 22.50 -0.56
CA VAL A 86 -10.69 21.78 -0.76
C VAL A 86 -11.85 22.71 -0.40
N GLU A 87 -13.01 22.49 -1.01
CA GLU A 87 -14.20 23.34 -0.80
C GLU A 87 -14.67 23.36 0.66
N VAL A 88 -14.52 22.23 1.37
CA VAL A 88 -14.96 22.07 2.75
C VAL A 88 -13.85 21.41 3.57
N GLY A 89 -13.42 22.11 4.62
CA GLY A 89 -12.39 21.63 5.56
C GLY A 89 -11.01 22.26 5.34
N PRO A 90 -10.01 21.86 6.15
CA PRO A 90 -8.65 22.35 6.00
C PRO A 90 -8.00 21.82 4.70
N PRO A 91 -7.00 22.53 4.13
CA PRO A 91 -6.24 22.05 2.99
C PRO A 91 -5.63 20.67 3.24
N LEU A 92 -5.62 19.83 2.22
CA LEU A 92 -5.02 18.51 2.29
C LEU A 92 -3.51 18.62 2.16
N THR A 93 -2.78 18.02 3.10
CA THR A 93 -1.32 17.89 3.00
C THR A 93 -0.93 17.13 1.73
N SER A 94 0.17 17.53 1.09
CA SER A 94 0.61 16.95 -0.18
C SER A 94 2.10 16.61 -0.14
N LEU A 95 2.47 15.50 -0.76
CA LEU A 95 3.85 15.00 -0.81
C LEU A 95 4.12 14.30 -2.13
N ALA A 96 5.26 14.60 -2.75
CA ALA A 96 5.78 13.92 -3.93
C ALA A 96 6.76 12.80 -3.55
N ILE A 97 6.61 11.63 -4.19
CA ILE A 97 7.57 10.52 -4.12
C ILE A 97 8.29 10.42 -5.47
N HIS A 98 9.61 10.62 -5.45
CA HIS A 98 10.50 10.51 -6.60
C HIS A 98 11.01 9.07 -6.77
N LEU A 99 10.51 8.34 -7.76
CA LEU A 99 10.77 6.91 -7.94
C LEU A 99 12.14 6.60 -8.57
N GLY A 100 12.75 7.56 -9.28
CA GLY A 100 14.00 7.38 -10.03
C GLY A 100 15.30 7.78 -9.30
N ARG A 101 15.21 8.53 -8.19
CA ARG A 101 16.40 9.04 -7.49
C ARG A 101 16.83 8.11 -6.35
N THR A 102 17.67 7.13 -6.67
CA THR A 102 18.63 6.61 -5.70
C THR A 102 19.99 7.21 -6.01
N LYS A 103 20.80 7.50 -4.98
CA LYS A 103 21.98 8.39 -4.97
C LYS A 103 23.11 8.04 -5.97
N THR A 104 22.91 7.05 -6.84
CA THR A 104 23.92 6.46 -7.74
C THR A 104 23.53 6.43 -9.22
N SER A 105 22.43 7.07 -9.64
CA SER A 105 22.02 7.05 -11.04
C SER A 105 21.79 8.45 -11.57
N GLY A 106 22.83 9.00 -12.21
CA GLY A 106 22.66 10.11 -13.14
C GLY A 106 21.87 9.61 -14.35
N THR A 107 20.88 10.39 -14.78
CA THR A 107 19.96 10.13 -15.90
C THR A 107 19.04 8.92 -15.75
N ASP A 108 17.87 9.13 -15.15
CA ASP A 108 16.67 8.35 -15.47
C ASP A 108 15.41 9.18 -15.22
N HIS A 109 14.33 8.95 -15.97
CA HIS A 109 13.12 9.79 -15.97
C HIS A 109 12.62 10.08 -14.54
N ASP A 110 12.40 11.34 -14.19
CA ASP A 110 11.95 11.79 -12.88
C ASP A 110 10.46 11.40 -12.69
N GLU A 111 10.23 10.10 -12.51
CA GLU A 111 8.90 9.55 -12.26
C GLU A 111 8.46 9.96 -10.85
N VAL A 112 7.53 10.89 -10.77
CA VAL A 112 6.89 11.32 -9.52
C VAL A 112 5.52 10.69 -9.36
N VAL A 113 5.15 10.34 -8.13
CA VAL A 113 3.76 10.05 -7.73
C VAL A 113 3.42 10.87 -6.50
N TYR A 114 2.15 11.24 -6.34
CA TYR A 114 1.73 12.13 -5.26
C TYR A 114 0.95 11.38 -4.18
N LEU A 115 1.14 11.79 -2.93
CA LEU A 115 0.31 11.43 -1.79
C LEU A 115 -0.42 12.68 -1.32
N THR A 116 -1.67 12.52 -0.91
CA THR A 116 -2.49 13.65 -0.43
C THR A 116 -3.35 13.24 0.76
N GLY A 117 -3.39 14.08 1.80
CA GLY A 117 -4.21 13.91 3.00
C GLY A 117 -3.72 12.78 3.91
N ARG A 118 -4.65 11.93 4.37
CA ARG A 118 -4.41 10.88 5.38
C ARG A 118 -3.15 10.01 5.18
N PRO A 119 -2.78 9.58 3.96
CA PRO A 119 -1.52 8.85 3.75
C PRO A 119 -0.26 9.67 4.06
N VAL A 120 -0.28 10.98 3.80
CA VAL A 120 0.82 11.91 4.15
C VAL A 120 0.88 12.09 5.66
N GLU A 121 -0.27 12.27 6.31
CA GLU A 121 -0.37 12.39 7.77
C GLU A 121 0.20 11.15 8.48
N ALA A 122 -0.24 9.95 8.08
CA ALA A 122 0.25 8.70 8.66
C ALA A 122 1.75 8.49 8.41
N LEU A 123 2.25 8.87 7.23
CA LEU A 123 3.68 8.81 6.92
C LEU A 123 4.49 9.76 7.80
N ASN A 124 4.03 11.00 7.97
CA ASN A 124 4.69 11.99 8.82
C ASN A 124 4.68 11.55 10.29
N GLU A 125 3.55 11.06 10.79
CA GLU A 125 3.43 10.55 12.16
C GLU A 125 4.43 9.42 12.44
N TRP A 126 4.58 8.48 11.51
CA TRP A 126 5.61 7.44 11.60
C TRP A 126 7.03 8.02 11.60
N MET A 127 7.35 8.93 10.67
CA MET A 127 8.69 9.52 10.56
C MET A 127 9.07 10.35 11.79
N THR A 128 8.12 11.10 12.36
CA THR A 128 8.34 11.89 13.58
C THR A 128 8.59 11.01 14.79
N ASN A 129 7.82 9.91 14.97
CA ASN A 129 7.96 9.02 16.12
C ASN A 129 9.26 8.19 16.08
N ASP A 130 9.81 7.89 14.90
CA ASP A 130 11.12 7.22 14.75
C ASP A 130 12.31 8.19 14.58
N GLY A 131 12.07 9.51 14.50
CA GLY A 131 13.14 10.49 14.26
C GLY A 131 13.86 10.28 12.93
N ILE A 132 13.10 9.99 11.86
CA ILE A 132 13.65 9.70 10.53
C ILE A 132 14.00 10.99 9.80
N GLU A 133 15.24 11.42 9.94
CA GLU A 133 15.76 12.58 9.20
C GLU A 133 16.37 12.19 7.86
N THR A 134 16.95 10.99 7.74
CA THR A 134 17.61 10.50 6.52
C THR A 134 17.49 8.98 6.36
N GLY A 135 17.76 8.49 5.14
CA GLY A 135 17.83 7.05 4.86
C GLY A 135 16.49 6.37 4.68
N SER A 136 16.41 5.08 5.03
CA SER A 136 15.20 4.27 4.86
C SER A 136 14.05 4.79 5.71
N VAL A 137 12.90 5.02 5.08
CA VAL A 137 11.66 5.47 5.72
C VAL A 137 11.04 4.35 6.53
N PHE A 138 10.90 3.15 5.96
CA PHE A 138 10.34 2.02 6.70
C PHE A 138 11.44 1.15 7.26
N ARG A 139 11.38 0.95 8.58
CA ARG A 139 12.40 0.26 9.37
C ARG A 139 11.77 -0.83 10.23
N LYS A 140 12.58 -1.81 10.63
CA LYS A 140 12.11 -2.89 11.50
C LYS A 140 11.88 -2.36 12.91
N VAL A 141 10.71 -2.65 13.48
CA VAL A 141 10.40 -2.45 14.90
C VAL A 141 10.49 -3.82 15.58
N ASP A 142 11.33 -3.95 16.61
CA ASP A 142 11.49 -5.20 17.34
C ASP A 142 10.32 -5.47 18.31
N ARG A 143 10.45 -6.47 19.19
CA ARG A 143 9.40 -6.83 20.17
C ARG A 143 9.37 -5.96 21.43
N TRP A 144 10.42 -5.16 21.64
CA TRP A 144 10.57 -4.25 22.76
C TRP A 144 10.24 -2.80 22.36
N GLY A 145 9.94 -2.57 21.08
CA GLY A 145 9.56 -1.26 20.55
C GLY A 145 10.72 -0.48 19.94
N ASN A 146 11.94 -1.04 19.88
CA ASN A 146 13.07 -0.32 19.29
C ASN A 146 13.02 -0.40 17.76
N VAL A 147 13.42 0.69 17.13
CA VAL A 147 13.50 0.79 15.67
C VAL A 147 14.93 0.54 15.21
N SER A 148 15.08 -0.36 14.24
CA SER A 148 16.36 -0.67 13.62
C SER A 148 16.79 0.43 12.67
N LYS A 149 18.10 0.72 12.57
CA LYS A 149 18.65 1.60 11.52
C LYS A 149 18.61 0.98 10.11
N ARG A 150 18.30 -0.31 9.98
CA ARG A 150 18.26 -1.02 8.71
C ARG A 150 16.91 -0.85 8.01
N MET A 151 16.99 -0.80 6.68
CA MET A 151 15.84 -0.92 5.79
C MET A 151 14.97 -2.12 6.16
N LEU A 152 13.65 -1.94 6.10
CA LEU A 152 12.70 -3.04 6.25
C LEU A 152 12.92 -4.10 5.15
N ASP A 153 12.84 -5.38 5.50
CA ASP A 153 12.88 -6.45 4.49
C ASP A 153 11.61 -6.39 3.62
N PRO A 154 11.70 -6.41 2.27
CA PRO A 154 10.53 -6.48 1.39
C PRO A 154 9.53 -7.60 1.71
N LYS A 155 9.97 -8.72 2.27
CA LYS A 155 9.10 -9.78 2.77
C LYS A 155 8.25 -9.32 3.95
N SER A 156 8.79 -8.49 4.83
CA SER A 156 8.07 -7.99 6.02
C SER A 156 6.83 -7.18 5.63
N VAL A 157 6.86 -6.44 4.51
CA VAL A 157 5.66 -5.72 4.02
C VAL A 157 4.52 -6.69 3.71
N ASN A 158 4.83 -7.85 3.13
CA ASN A 158 3.82 -8.88 2.88
C ASN A 158 3.30 -9.51 4.17
N ASP A 159 4.20 -9.77 5.12
CA ASP A 159 3.85 -10.38 6.39
C ASP A 159 2.98 -9.42 7.23
N ILE A 160 3.24 -8.10 7.16
CA ILE A 160 2.39 -7.04 7.74
C ILE A 160 0.99 -7.07 7.15
N VAL A 161 0.83 -7.14 5.81
CA VAL A 161 -0.49 -7.22 5.18
C VAL A 161 -1.28 -8.44 5.68
N LYS A 162 -0.62 -9.59 5.77
CA LYS A 162 -1.26 -10.83 6.28
C LYS A 162 -1.62 -10.74 7.75
N GLN A 163 -0.73 -10.17 8.56
CA GLN A 163 -0.98 -9.98 9.98
C GLN A 163 -2.15 -9.02 10.23
N ARG A 164 -2.18 -7.89 9.52
CA ARG A 164 -3.29 -6.91 9.63
C ARG A 164 -4.60 -7.46 9.07
N ALA A 165 -4.56 -8.31 8.04
CA ALA A 165 -5.73 -9.05 7.59
C ALA A 165 -6.28 -9.96 8.72
N ALA A 166 -5.42 -10.75 9.36
CA ALA A 166 -5.83 -11.66 10.43
C ALA A 166 -6.40 -10.90 11.63
N LEU A 167 -5.75 -9.81 12.06
CA LEU A 167 -6.23 -8.94 13.14
C LEU A 167 -7.56 -8.25 12.81
N ALA A 168 -7.82 -7.99 11.52
CA ALA A 168 -9.09 -7.46 11.03
C ALA A 168 -10.19 -8.53 10.88
N GLY A 169 -9.96 -9.77 11.32
CA GLY A 169 -10.92 -10.87 11.20
C GLY A 169 -11.08 -11.41 9.76
N LEU A 170 -10.12 -11.13 8.88
CA LEU A 170 -10.11 -11.60 7.49
C LEU A 170 -9.25 -12.86 7.36
N ASP A 171 -9.53 -13.69 6.35
CA ASP A 171 -8.66 -14.82 6.01
C ASP A 171 -7.33 -14.31 5.43
N SER A 172 -6.28 -14.33 6.25
CA SER A 172 -4.94 -13.88 5.87
C SER A 172 -4.30 -14.68 4.73
N CYS A 173 -4.78 -15.88 4.40
CA CYS A 173 -4.31 -16.64 3.24
C CYS A 173 -4.77 -16.01 1.90
N GLU A 174 -5.86 -15.23 1.91
CA GLU A 174 -6.39 -14.62 0.68
C GLU A 174 -5.67 -13.32 0.28
N PHE A 175 -4.94 -12.71 1.22
CA PHE A 175 -4.33 -11.40 1.07
C PHE A 175 -2.80 -11.44 1.05
N SER A 176 -2.22 -10.49 0.32
CA SER A 176 -0.78 -10.32 0.17
C SER A 176 -0.46 -8.89 -0.24
N ALA A 177 0.82 -8.50 -0.20
CA ALA A 177 1.24 -7.19 -0.71
C ALA A 177 0.92 -6.99 -2.21
N ARG A 178 0.83 -8.07 -3.01
CA ARG A 178 0.38 -7.97 -4.42
C ARG A 178 -1.11 -7.58 -4.51
N GLY A 179 -1.90 -7.94 -3.51
CA GLY A 179 -3.30 -7.56 -3.37
C GLY A 179 -3.51 -6.05 -3.32
N LEU A 180 -2.55 -5.27 -2.80
CA LEU A 180 -2.62 -3.81 -2.77
C LEU A 180 -2.62 -3.19 -4.17
N ARG A 181 -1.79 -3.71 -5.08
CA ARG A 181 -1.70 -3.21 -6.47
C ARG A 181 -2.95 -3.46 -7.28
N SER A 182 -3.44 -4.70 -7.22
CA SER A 182 -4.71 -5.07 -7.85
C SER A 182 -5.90 -4.35 -7.20
N GLY A 183 -5.84 -4.18 -5.88
CA GLY A 183 -6.78 -3.40 -5.07
C GLY A 183 -6.93 -1.97 -5.55
N TYR A 184 -5.82 -1.24 -5.66
CA TYR A 184 -5.81 0.14 -6.14
C TYR A 184 -6.49 0.30 -7.50
N LEU A 185 -6.09 -0.50 -8.50
CA LEU A 185 -6.67 -0.41 -9.84
C LEU A 185 -8.15 -0.78 -9.87
N THR A 186 -8.56 -1.77 -9.08
CA THR A 186 -9.97 -2.20 -9.02
C THR A 186 -10.81 -1.14 -8.30
N GLU A 187 -10.28 -0.52 -7.25
CA GLU A 187 -10.92 0.59 -6.54
C GLU A 187 -11.08 1.81 -7.46
N ALA A 188 -10.01 2.20 -8.17
CA ALA A 188 -10.04 3.30 -9.13
C ALA A 188 -11.11 3.06 -10.21
N ALA A 189 -11.18 1.85 -10.77
CA ALA A 189 -12.23 1.47 -11.70
C ALA A 189 -13.63 1.58 -11.10
N SER A 190 -13.83 1.11 -9.88
CA SER A 190 -15.13 1.16 -9.21
C SER A 190 -15.61 2.59 -8.90
N ARG A 191 -14.66 3.51 -8.71
CA ARG A 191 -14.91 4.95 -8.50
C ARG A 191 -15.01 5.74 -9.81
N GLY A 192 -14.84 5.07 -10.96
CA GLY A 192 -14.92 5.71 -12.27
C GLY A 192 -13.75 6.64 -12.60
N ILE A 193 -12.62 6.51 -11.89
CA ILE A 193 -11.38 7.23 -12.21
C ILE A 193 -10.93 6.81 -13.62
N PRO A 194 -10.58 7.73 -14.53
CA PRO A 194 -10.06 7.39 -15.84
C PRO A 194 -8.84 6.47 -15.78
N LEU A 195 -8.79 5.48 -16.69
CA LEU A 195 -7.66 4.54 -16.75
C LEU A 195 -6.29 5.24 -16.90
N PRO A 196 -6.12 6.28 -17.75
CA PRO A 196 -4.84 6.99 -17.86
C PRO A 196 -4.37 7.59 -16.52
N GLU A 197 -5.26 8.27 -15.79
CA GLU A 197 -4.97 8.85 -14.47
C GLU A 197 -4.57 7.77 -13.45
N ALA A 198 -5.31 6.66 -13.41
CA ALA A 198 -4.95 5.53 -12.56
C ALA A 198 -3.60 4.89 -12.97
N MET A 199 -3.25 4.89 -14.26
CA MET A 199 -1.98 4.39 -14.78
C MET A 199 -0.81 5.31 -14.46
N GLU A 200 -0.97 6.63 -14.49
CA GLU A 200 0.03 7.61 -14.06
C GLU A 200 0.41 7.37 -12.60
N GLN A 201 -0.60 7.29 -11.73
CA GLN A 201 -0.37 7.07 -10.30
C GLN A 201 0.18 5.66 -10.00
N SER A 202 -0.25 4.64 -10.74
CA SER A 202 0.19 3.24 -10.54
C SER A 202 1.45 2.85 -11.33
N ARG A 203 1.93 3.71 -12.24
CA ARG A 203 3.04 3.46 -13.16
C ARG A 203 2.93 2.13 -13.91
N HIS A 204 1.72 1.76 -14.34
CA HIS A 204 1.55 0.63 -15.26
C HIS A 204 1.96 1.06 -16.67
N ARG A 205 2.85 0.31 -17.31
CA ARG A 205 3.27 0.57 -18.70
C ARG A 205 2.30 -0.04 -19.73
N SER A 206 1.73 -1.20 -19.41
CA SER A 206 0.78 -1.88 -20.31
C SER A 206 -0.66 -1.47 -19.99
N VAL A 207 -1.31 -0.83 -20.97
CA VAL A 207 -2.73 -0.52 -20.94
C VAL A 207 -3.56 -1.80 -20.84
N GLN A 208 -3.18 -2.85 -21.56
CA GLN A 208 -3.89 -4.14 -21.55
C GLN A 208 -3.90 -4.79 -20.17
N GLN A 209 -2.77 -4.72 -19.46
CA GLN A 209 -2.69 -5.23 -18.09
C GLN A 209 -3.57 -4.41 -17.14
N ALA A 210 -3.53 -3.08 -17.24
CA ALA A 210 -4.31 -2.20 -16.36
C ALA A 210 -5.82 -2.27 -16.66
N SER A 211 -6.22 -2.34 -17.93
CA SER A 211 -7.61 -2.42 -18.36
C SER A 211 -8.29 -3.73 -17.94
N SER A 212 -7.52 -4.81 -17.73
CA SER A 212 -8.06 -6.08 -17.21
C SER A 212 -8.79 -5.92 -15.86
N TYR A 213 -8.35 -4.96 -15.02
CA TYR A 213 -9.03 -4.65 -13.75
C TYR A 213 -10.34 -3.88 -13.96
N TYR A 214 -10.36 -2.98 -14.95
CA TYR A 214 -11.52 -2.14 -15.27
C TYR A 214 -12.65 -2.93 -15.92
N ASN A 215 -12.30 -3.84 -16.83
CA ASN A 215 -13.26 -4.66 -17.59
C ASN A 215 -14.13 -5.58 -16.71
N SER A 216 -13.72 -5.85 -15.47
CA SER A 216 -14.48 -6.68 -14.53
C SER A 216 -15.37 -5.87 -13.59
N ALA A 217 -14.98 -4.63 -13.25
CA ALA A 217 -15.65 -3.82 -12.24
C ALA A 217 -16.86 -3.05 -12.77
N THR A 218 -16.81 -2.55 -14.01
CA THR A 218 -17.80 -1.57 -14.52
C THR A 218 -18.59 -2.06 -15.74
N ARG A 219 -18.33 -3.27 -16.25
CA ARG A 219 -18.89 -3.74 -17.53
C ARG A 219 -20.43 -3.71 -17.61
N ARG A 220 -21.13 -4.02 -16.51
CA ARG A 220 -22.61 -4.07 -16.50
C ARG A 220 -23.27 -2.79 -15.97
N SER A 221 -22.58 -2.01 -15.16
CA SER A 221 -23.16 -0.87 -14.41
C SER A 221 -22.55 0.49 -14.78
N GLY A 222 -21.52 0.51 -15.63
CA GLY A 222 -20.82 1.74 -16.01
C GLY A 222 -21.67 2.66 -16.89
N ARG A 223 -21.30 3.95 -16.93
CA ARG A 223 -21.95 4.98 -17.75
C ARG A 223 -22.05 4.59 -19.24
N ALA A 224 -21.06 3.88 -19.76
CA ALA A 224 -21.07 3.38 -21.14
C ALA A 224 -22.22 2.40 -21.43
N ALA A 225 -22.74 1.69 -20.43
CA ALA A 225 -23.88 0.79 -20.58
C ALA A 225 -25.24 1.51 -20.41
N ARG A 226 -25.24 2.82 -20.12
CA ARG A 226 -26.42 3.66 -19.85
C ARG A 226 -26.42 4.92 -20.73
N LEU A 227 -25.99 4.76 -21.98
CA LEU A 227 -25.91 5.87 -22.94
C LEU A 227 -27.27 6.31 -23.48
N LEU A 228 -28.30 5.49 -23.26
CA LEU A 228 -29.71 5.74 -23.54
C LEU A 228 -30.47 5.72 -22.21
#